data_AF-A0A517Q0L1-F1
#
_entry.id   AF-A0A517Q0L1-F1
#
_cell.length_a   1.000
_cell.length_b   1.000
_cell.length_c   1.000
_cell.angle_alpha   90.00
_cell.angle_beta   90.00
_cell.angle_gamma   90.00
#
_symmetry.space_group_name_H-M   'P 1'
#
loop_
_entity.id
_entity.type
_entity.pdbx_description
1 polymer ?
#
loop_
_entity_poly.entity_id
_entity_poly.type
_entity_poly.pdbx_seq_one_letter_code
_entity_poly.pdbx_strand_id
1 'polypeptide(L)'
;MIEIQNFNKLIGQKVRRFLIVVWPPIGEAGMSAVDMSIGLILDEHEGVFHIQIDKDDLWTPIVSETCFDEIIEWRQFQPRIDGWMKGQIDGPLQHEVFDATHESIFGNIVSREILDIECITLKSELNPFAIKICFRDDYLLVSPISDGTTIETSLFNKSDNLKVFRKLGELELIPLRDAVNRI
;
A
#
# COMPACT_ATOMS: atom_id res chain seq x y z
N MET A 1 -7.71 -11.22 -11.24
CA MET A 1 -6.40 -11.41 -11.92
C MET A 1 -5.73 -10.05 -11.91
N ILE A 2 -4.50 -9.97 -11.39
CA ILE A 2 -3.80 -8.69 -11.28
C ILE A 2 -3.55 -8.07 -12.67
N GLU A 3 -3.85 -6.78 -12.82
CA GLU A 3 -3.55 -6.05 -14.06
C GLU A 3 -2.06 -5.70 -14.11
N ILE A 4 -1.21 -6.69 -14.39
CA ILE A 4 0.27 -6.57 -14.38
C ILE A 4 0.77 -5.38 -15.20
N GLN A 5 0.08 -5.05 -16.30
CA GLN A 5 0.47 -3.95 -17.17
C GLN A 5 0.50 -2.60 -16.46
N ASN A 6 -0.42 -2.34 -15.52
CA ASN A 6 -0.45 -1.07 -14.81
C ASN A 6 0.69 -0.98 -13.78
N PHE A 7 1.06 -2.09 -13.14
CA PHE A 7 2.22 -2.13 -12.25
C PHE A 7 3.55 -1.95 -12.98
N ASN A 8 3.68 -2.50 -14.19
CA ASN A 8 4.89 -2.33 -15.00
C ASN A 8 5.21 -0.86 -15.31
N LYS A 9 4.20 0.03 -15.38
CA LYS A 9 4.40 1.47 -15.59
C LYS A 9 5.21 2.13 -14.46
N LEU A 10 5.20 1.53 -13.26
CA LEU A 10 5.85 2.09 -12.08
C LEU A 10 7.36 1.81 -12.05
N ILE A 11 7.81 0.70 -12.64
CA ILE A 11 9.21 0.25 -12.58
C ILE A 11 10.10 1.23 -13.35
N GLY A 12 11.25 1.58 -12.75
CA GLY A 12 12.20 2.55 -13.27
C GLY A 12 11.81 4.01 -13.04
N GLN A 13 10.63 4.28 -12.49
CA GLN A 13 10.17 5.63 -12.17
C GLN A 13 10.62 6.04 -10.77
N LYS A 14 10.79 7.35 -10.56
CA LYS A 14 11.10 7.93 -9.25
C LYS A 14 9.85 8.43 -8.56
N VAL A 15 9.74 8.18 -7.25
CA VAL A 15 8.63 8.68 -6.43
C VAL A 15 8.81 10.16 -6.13
N ARG A 16 7.93 11.02 -6.65
CA ARG A 16 7.90 12.46 -6.39
C ARG A 16 7.13 12.79 -5.11
N ARG A 17 5.95 12.19 -4.92
CA ARG A 17 5.14 12.31 -3.71
C ARG A 17 4.66 10.96 -3.21
N PHE A 18 4.57 10.83 -1.90
CA PHE A 18 4.13 9.63 -1.21
C PHE A 18 2.94 9.97 -0.33
N LEU A 19 1.79 9.37 -0.63
CA LEU A 19 0.53 9.60 0.05
C LEU A 19 0.09 8.33 0.77
N ILE A 20 -0.45 8.47 1.98
CA ILE A 20 -1.13 7.40 2.70
C ILE A 20 -2.63 7.66 2.66
N VAL A 21 -3.40 6.70 2.17
CA VAL A 21 -4.86 6.75 2.10
C VAL A 21 -5.39 5.86 3.21
N VAL A 22 -6.21 6.40 4.11
CA VAL A 22 -6.69 5.68 5.28
C VAL A 22 -8.21 5.69 5.33
N TRP A 23 -8.80 4.52 5.57
CA TRP A 23 -10.19 4.43 5.99
C TRP A 23 -10.29 4.56 7.52
N PRO A 24 -11.21 5.38 8.06
CA PRO A 24 -11.33 5.61 9.50
C PRO A 24 -11.45 4.29 10.29
N PRO A 25 -10.49 3.98 11.18
CA PRO A 25 -10.44 2.74 11.94
C PRO A 25 -11.32 2.85 13.21
N ILE A 26 -12.64 2.93 13.01
CA ILE A 26 -13.59 3.25 14.08
C ILE A 26 -13.64 2.11 15.10
N GLY A 27 -13.23 2.40 16.33
CA GLY A 27 -13.26 1.41 17.41
C GLY A 27 -12.24 0.29 17.26
N GLU A 28 -11.29 0.40 16.32
CA GLU A 28 -10.22 -0.56 16.16
C GLU A 28 -9.24 -0.54 17.33
N ALA A 29 -8.70 -1.71 17.67
CA ALA A 29 -7.85 -1.88 18.84
C ALA A 29 -6.40 -1.40 18.65
N GLY A 30 -5.95 -1.20 17.40
CA GLY A 30 -4.60 -0.72 17.13
C GLY A 30 -4.26 -0.58 15.64
N MET A 31 -3.06 -0.05 15.38
CA MET A 31 -2.57 0.31 14.03
C MET A 31 -2.57 -0.85 13.02
N SER A 32 -2.40 -2.08 13.49
CA SER A 32 -2.36 -3.27 12.62
C SER A 32 -3.71 -3.58 11.96
N ALA A 33 -4.81 -3.02 12.46
CA ALA A 33 -6.15 -3.20 11.92
C ALA A 33 -6.60 -1.99 11.07
N VAL A 34 -5.75 -0.97 10.92
CA VAL A 34 -6.10 0.22 10.13
C VAL A 34 -6.02 -0.13 8.65
N ASP A 35 -7.15 -0.02 7.96
CA ASP A 35 -7.21 -0.11 6.50
C ASP A 35 -6.52 1.11 5.87
N MET A 36 -5.34 0.86 5.34
CA MET A 36 -4.49 1.87 4.71
C MET A 36 -3.90 1.35 3.40
N SER A 37 -3.89 2.24 2.41
CA SER A 37 -3.31 2.02 1.09
C SER A 37 -2.38 3.18 0.74
N ILE A 38 -1.71 3.13 -0.42
CA ILE A 38 -0.76 4.17 -0.83
C ILE A 38 -1.16 4.86 -2.13
N GLY A 39 -0.88 6.15 -2.20
CA GLY A 39 -0.84 6.90 -3.45
C GLY A 39 0.60 7.28 -3.79
N LEU A 40 1.05 6.95 -5.00
CA LEU A 40 2.35 7.37 -5.52
C LEU A 40 2.15 8.39 -6.64
N ILE A 41 2.83 9.52 -6.54
CA ILE A 41 3.00 10.42 -7.69
C ILE A 41 4.45 10.27 -8.14
N LEU A 42 4.65 9.97 -9.42
CA LEU A 42 5.96 9.72 -10.00
C LEU A 42 6.53 11.01 -10.63
N ASP A 43 7.84 11.06 -10.84
CA ASP A 43 8.46 12.12 -11.65
C ASP A 43 7.83 12.14 -13.06
N GLU A 44 7.62 13.33 -13.60
CA GLU A 44 7.03 13.55 -14.93
C GLU A 44 5.59 13.01 -15.11
N HIS A 45 4.92 12.58 -14.02
CA HIS A 45 3.52 12.14 -14.01
C HIS A 45 2.68 12.98 -13.04
N GLU A 46 1.51 13.44 -13.48
CA GLU A 46 0.61 14.28 -12.65
C GLU A 46 -0.46 13.48 -11.90
N GLY A 47 -0.87 12.32 -12.43
CA GLY A 47 -1.83 11.44 -11.77
C GLY A 47 -1.24 10.69 -10.58
N VAL A 48 -2.12 10.27 -9.65
CA VAL A 48 -1.76 9.41 -8.52
C VAL A 48 -1.96 7.95 -8.90
N PHE A 49 -0.92 7.13 -8.75
CA PHE A 49 -1.05 5.68 -8.77
C PHE A 49 -1.49 5.21 -7.38
N HIS A 50 -2.77 4.88 -7.24
CA HIS A 50 -3.35 4.34 -6.01
C HIS A 50 -3.19 2.83 -6.00
N ILE A 51 -2.47 2.31 -5.01
CA ILE A 51 -2.16 0.89 -4.87
C ILE A 51 -2.83 0.38 -3.59
N GLN A 52 -3.71 -0.60 -3.75
CA GLN A 52 -4.54 -1.16 -2.68
C GLN A 52 -4.88 -2.62 -2.97
N ILE A 53 -5.54 -3.26 -2.01
CA ILE A 53 -6.27 -4.51 -2.23
C ILE A 53 -7.65 -4.17 -2.78
N ASP A 54 -8.10 -4.96 -3.76
CA ASP A 54 -9.42 -4.86 -4.37
C ASP A 54 -10.50 -5.05 -3.30
N LYS A 55 -11.45 -4.11 -3.25
CA LYS A 55 -12.52 -4.12 -2.26
C LYS A 55 -13.61 -5.14 -2.59
N ASP A 56 -13.69 -5.58 -3.84
CA ASP A 56 -14.68 -6.56 -4.27
C ASP A 56 -14.31 -7.99 -3.82
N ASP A 57 -13.01 -8.30 -3.67
CA ASP A 57 -12.54 -9.63 -3.26
C ASP A 57 -11.69 -9.66 -1.98
N LEU A 58 -11.25 -8.50 -1.47
CA LEU A 58 -10.39 -8.35 -0.29
C LEU A 58 -9.09 -9.17 -0.35
N TRP A 59 -8.60 -9.43 -1.56
CA TRP A 59 -7.47 -10.32 -1.79
C TRP A 59 -6.51 -9.82 -2.85
N THR A 60 -7.02 -9.41 -4.01
CA THR A 60 -6.19 -9.10 -5.17
C THR A 60 -5.57 -7.71 -5.05
N PRO A 61 -4.24 -7.56 -5.16
CA PRO A 61 -3.62 -6.24 -5.24
C PRO A 61 -3.92 -5.60 -6.59
N ILE A 62 -4.31 -4.33 -6.57
CA ILE A 62 -4.66 -3.53 -7.74
C ILE A 62 -3.93 -2.18 -7.73
N VAL A 63 -3.74 -1.62 -8.91
CA VAL A 63 -3.28 -0.24 -9.08
C VAL A 63 -4.20 0.47 -10.07
N SER A 64 -4.65 1.66 -9.68
CA SER A 64 -5.46 2.54 -10.52
C SER A 64 -4.84 3.94 -10.56
N GLU A 65 -5.06 4.64 -11.67
CA GLU A 65 -4.73 6.06 -11.77
C GLU A 65 -5.93 6.89 -11.27
N THR A 66 -5.70 7.80 -10.34
CA THR A 66 -6.75 8.61 -9.71
C THR A 66 -6.25 10.03 -9.38
N CYS A 67 -7.16 10.84 -8.84
CA CYS A 67 -6.88 12.13 -8.22
C CYS A 67 -7.55 12.16 -6.84
N PHE A 68 -6.93 12.84 -5.88
CA PHE A 68 -7.50 13.07 -4.56
C PHE A 68 -7.81 14.56 -4.41
N ASP A 69 -9.06 14.88 -4.06
CA ASP A 69 -9.53 16.26 -3.97
C ASP A 69 -8.96 16.98 -2.74
N GLU A 70 -8.81 16.27 -1.63
CA GLU A 70 -8.28 16.79 -0.38
C GLU A 70 -7.09 15.94 0.08
N ILE A 71 -5.98 16.62 0.36
CA ILE A 71 -4.76 16.00 0.89
C ILE A 71 -4.39 16.74 2.18
N ILE A 72 -4.41 15.99 3.27
CA ILE A 72 -4.17 16.46 4.63
C ILE A 72 -2.67 16.36 4.93
N GLU A 73 -2.15 17.31 5.70
CA GLU A 73 -0.76 17.27 6.16
C GLU A 73 -0.52 16.08 7.11
N TRP A 74 0.64 15.43 6.97
CA TRP A 74 1.03 14.28 7.80
C TRP A 74 0.91 14.49 9.30
N ARG A 75 1.18 15.70 9.81
CA ARG A 75 1.06 16.01 11.24
C ARG A 75 -0.32 15.72 11.83
N GLN A 76 -1.36 15.64 10.99
CA GLN A 76 -2.72 15.30 11.39
C GLN A 76 -3.00 13.80 11.37
N PHE A 77 -2.12 12.98 10.79
CA PHE A 77 -2.28 11.53 10.66
C PHE A 77 -2.54 10.88 12.03
N GLN A 78 -1.56 10.90 12.94
CA GLN A 78 -1.71 10.21 14.22
C GLN A 78 -2.85 10.76 15.07
N PRO A 79 -3.04 12.10 15.22
CA PRO A 79 -4.18 12.65 15.96
C PRO A 79 -5.54 12.17 15.43
N ARG A 80 -5.71 12.07 14.11
CA ARG A 80 -6.97 11.62 13.50
C ARG A 80 -7.19 10.13 13.70
N ILE A 81 -6.17 9.31 13.49
CA ILE A 81 -6.22 7.87 13.75
C ILE A 81 -6.62 7.59 15.21
N ASP A 82 -5.96 8.24 16.16
CA ASP A 82 -6.26 8.11 17.59
C ASP A 82 -7.68 8.58 17.92
N GLY A 83 -8.15 9.63 17.25
CA GLY A 83 -9.51 10.14 17.39
C GLY A 83 -10.54 9.12 16.91
N TRP A 84 -10.38 8.60 15.70
CA TRP A 84 -11.27 7.60 15.12
C TRP A 84 -11.34 6.31 15.93
N MET A 85 -10.20 5.80 16.42
CA MET A 85 -10.17 4.64 17.30
C MET A 85 -10.93 4.87 18.61
N LYS A 86 -11.02 6.12 19.08
CA LYS A 86 -11.82 6.52 20.26
C LYS A 86 -13.28 6.86 19.92
N GLY A 87 -13.70 6.68 18.66
CA GLY A 87 -15.04 7.01 18.18
C GLY A 87 -15.28 8.52 17.98
N GLN A 88 -14.23 9.33 17.91
CA GLN A 88 -14.35 10.74 17.57
C GLN A 88 -14.50 10.85 16.05
N ILE A 89 -15.71 11.16 15.60
CA ILE A 89 -16.06 11.24 14.18
C ILE A 89 -16.52 12.66 13.89
N ASP A 90 -15.64 13.44 13.27
CA ASP A 90 -15.92 14.81 12.83
C ASP A 90 -16.21 14.84 11.33
N GLY A 91 -17.32 14.22 10.90
CA GLY A 91 -17.79 14.28 9.51
C GLY A 91 -18.22 12.94 8.90
N PRO A 92 -18.47 12.91 7.58
CA PRO A 92 -18.78 11.69 6.85
C PRO A 92 -17.63 10.68 6.93
N LEU A 93 -17.97 9.40 7.08
CA LEU A 93 -16.99 8.32 7.08
C LEU A 93 -16.53 8.04 5.64
N GLN A 94 -15.50 8.76 5.23
CA GLN A 94 -14.80 8.57 3.97
C GLN A 94 -13.31 8.35 4.25
N HIS A 95 -12.58 7.88 3.24
CA HIS A 95 -11.14 7.83 3.35
C HIS A 95 -10.57 9.25 3.44
N GLU A 96 -9.46 9.37 4.15
CA GLU A 96 -8.65 10.58 4.14
C GLU A 96 -7.27 10.27 3.59
N VAL A 97 -6.68 11.27 2.94
CA VAL A 97 -5.38 11.15 2.28
C VAL A 97 -4.39 12.04 2.99
N PHE A 98 -3.26 11.48 3.38
CA PHE A 98 -2.20 12.17 4.12
C PHE A 98 -0.94 12.27 3.27
N ASP A 99 -0.40 13.49 3.14
CA ASP A 99 0.86 13.71 2.44
C ASP A 99 2.06 13.38 3.33
N ALA A 100 2.69 12.24 3.08
CA ALA A 100 3.82 11.73 3.83
C ALA A 100 5.18 12.01 3.16
N THR A 101 5.20 12.84 2.11
CA THR A 101 6.36 13.05 1.22
C THR A 101 7.61 13.54 1.94
N HIS A 102 7.46 14.33 3.00
CA HIS A 102 8.59 14.94 3.72
C HIS A 102 9.00 14.20 4.99
N GLU A 103 8.40 13.05 5.25
CA GLU A 103 8.61 12.31 6.48
C GLU A 103 9.83 11.41 6.38
N SER A 104 10.71 11.52 7.37
CA SER A 104 12.00 10.80 7.39
C SER A 104 11.85 9.29 7.36
N ILE A 105 10.75 8.76 7.91
CA ILE A 105 10.40 7.33 7.88
C ILE A 105 10.15 6.79 6.46
N PHE A 106 9.93 7.66 5.47
CA PHE A 106 9.77 7.32 4.05
C PHE A 106 10.90 7.89 3.18
N GLY A 107 12.01 8.36 3.77
CA GLY A 107 13.12 8.99 3.03
C GLY A 107 13.88 8.05 2.09
N ASN A 108 13.75 6.74 2.27
CA ASN A 108 14.30 5.72 1.36
C ASN A 108 13.30 5.26 0.28
N ILE A 109 12.13 5.91 0.21
CA ILE A 109 11.09 5.71 -0.81
C ILE A 109 10.95 6.97 -1.65
N VAL A 110 10.81 8.14 -1.00
CA VAL A 110 10.66 9.43 -1.69
C VAL A 110 11.95 9.80 -2.42
N SER A 111 11.79 10.31 -3.64
CA SER A 111 12.86 10.60 -4.61
C SER A 111 13.72 9.40 -4.99
N ARG A 112 13.27 8.17 -4.67
CA ARG A 112 13.93 6.93 -5.06
C ARG A 112 13.23 6.28 -6.24
N GLU A 113 14.04 5.59 -7.02
CA GLU A 113 13.59 4.81 -8.16
C GLU A 113 13.00 3.48 -7.69
N ILE A 114 11.85 3.11 -8.25
CA ILE A 114 11.27 1.78 -8.09
C ILE A 114 12.10 0.80 -8.94
N LEU A 115 12.84 -0.08 -8.29
CA LEU A 115 13.78 -0.98 -8.97
C LEU A 115 13.10 -2.22 -9.52
N ASP A 116 12.15 -2.76 -8.75
CA ASP A 116 11.40 -3.95 -9.11
C ASP A 116 10.07 -3.99 -8.34
N ILE A 117 9.17 -4.87 -8.77
CA ILE A 117 7.95 -5.21 -8.03
C ILE A 117 7.92 -6.74 -7.92
N GLU A 118 7.71 -7.26 -6.72
CA GLU A 118 7.55 -8.68 -6.47
C GLU A 118 6.08 -8.98 -6.16
N CYS A 119 5.48 -9.90 -6.91
CA CYS A 119 4.20 -10.50 -6.61
C CYS A 119 4.37 -11.58 -5.53
N ILE A 120 3.55 -11.53 -4.50
CA ILE A 120 3.56 -12.50 -3.40
C ILE A 120 2.35 -13.41 -3.55
N THR A 121 2.61 -14.70 -3.71
CA THR A 121 1.59 -15.74 -3.87
C THR A 121 1.76 -16.82 -2.80
N LEU A 122 0.74 -17.64 -2.61
CA LEU A 122 0.91 -18.98 -2.02
C LEU A 122 1.40 -19.91 -3.12
N LYS A 123 2.35 -20.81 -2.86
CA LYS A 123 2.82 -21.79 -3.88
C LYS A 123 1.71 -22.65 -4.48
N SER A 124 0.62 -22.85 -3.73
CA SER A 124 -0.57 -23.57 -4.18
C SER A 124 -1.49 -22.74 -5.08
N GLU A 125 -1.24 -21.45 -5.24
CA GLU A 125 -2.10 -20.49 -5.93
C GLU A 125 -1.30 -19.68 -6.95
N LEU A 126 -1.95 -19.36 -8.07
CA LEU A 126 -1.33 -18.55 -9.12
C LEU A 126 -1.54 -17.05 -8.91
N ASN A 127 -2.62 -16.67 -8.20
CA ASN A 127 -2.97 -15.27 -8.03
C ASN A 127 -2.18 -14.66 -6.86
N PRO A 128 -1.52 -13.51 -7.06
CA PRO A 128 -0.90 -12.81 -5.96
C PRO A 128 -1.97 -12.22 -5.04
N PHE A 129 -1.69 -12.28 -3.75
CA PHE A 129 -2.51 -11.64 -2.73
C PHE A 129 -1.82 -10.38 -2.18
N ALA A 130 -0.51 -10.25 -2.37
CA ALA A 130 0.24 -9.09 -1.95
C ALA A 130 1.30 -8.73 -3.00
N ILE A 131 1.79 -7.51 -2.90
CA ILE A 131 2.88 -7.01 -3.74
C ILE A 131 3.90 -6.28 -2.90
N LYS A 132 5.16 -6.36 -3.32
CA LYS A 132 6.26 -5.65 -2.70
C LYS A 132 6.97 -4.81 -3.76
N ILE A 133 6.90 -3.49 -3.61
CA ILE A 133 7.60 -2.51 -4.44
C ILE A 133 8.99 -2.33 -3.83
N CYS A 134 10.03 -2.59 -4.61
CA CYS A 134 11.41 -2.64 -4.14
C CYS A 134 12.16 -1.35 -4.49
N PHE A 135 12.75 -0.73 -3.49
CA PHE A 135 13.70 0.38 -3.62
C PHE A 135 15.10 -0.11 -3.26
N ARG A 136 16.12 0.74 -3.44
CA ARG A 136 17.51 0.37 -3.10
C ARG A 136 17.69 0.02 -1.62
N ASP A 137 17.11 0.82 -0.74
CA ASP A 137 17.34 0.78 0.71
C ASP A 137 16.03 0.62 1.52
N ASP A 138 14.92 0.28 0.84
CA ASP A 138 13.60 0.10 1.46
C ASP A 138 12.67 -0.72 0.55
N TYR A 139 11.46 -0.97 1.04
CA TYR A 139 10.36 -1.56 0.30
C TYR A 139 9.02 -0.94 0.72
N LEU A 140 8.01 -1.09 -0.15
CA LEU A 140 6.60 -0.94 0.19
C LEU A 140 5.90 -2.28 -0.02
N LEU A 141 5.50 -2.92 1.06
CA LEU A 141 4.65 -4.11 1.01
C LEU A 141 3.20 -3.64 1.07
N VAL A 142 2.37 -4.05 0.12
CA VAL A 142 0.92 -3.87 0.15
C VAL A 142 0.29 -5.25 0.25
N SER A 143 -0.49 -5.48 1.30
CA SER A 143 -1.05 -6.80 1.62
C SER A 143 -2.43 -6.70 2.27
N PRO A 144 -3.25 -7.75 2.21
CA PRO A 144 -4.60 -7.72 2.75
C PRO A 144 -4.59 -7.84 4.28
N ILE A 145 -5.56 -7.18 4.88
CA ILE A 145 -6.05 -7.41 6.25
C ILE A 145 -7.54 -7.75 6.17
N SER A 146 -8.17 -8.07 7.31
CA SER A 146 -9.58 -8.49 7.36
C SER A 146 -10.52 -7.56 6.59
N ASP A 147 -10.29 -6.24 6.66
CA ASP A 147 -11.23 -5.23 6.18
C ASP A 147 -10.70 -4.40 5.01
N GLY A 148 -9.55 -4.78 4.43
CA GLY A 148 -8.97 -4.04 3.31
C GLY A 148 -7.47 -4.20 3.17
N THR A 149 -6.77 -3.08 3.10
CA THR A 149 -5.34 -3.02 2.79
C THR A 149 -4.52 -2.69 4.04
N THR A 150 -3.31 -3.22 4.13
CA THR A 150 -2.28 -2.64 4.98
C THR A 150 -0.98 -2.51 4.20
N ILE A 151 -0.14 -1.59 4.69
CA ILE A 151 1.14 -1.29 4.07
C ILE A 151 2.25 -1.43 5.10
N GLU A 152 3.41 -1.91 4.68
CA GLU A 152 4.61 -1.98 5.54
C GLU A 152 5.83 -1.46 4.79
N THR A 153 6.73 -0.81 5.54
CA THR A 153 8.08 -0.47 5.06
C THR A 153 9.13 -0.97 6.05
N SER A 154 10.41 -0.74 5.73
CA SER A 154 11.49 -1.00 6.68
C SER A 154 11.45 -0.12 7.93
N LEU A 155 10.58 0.89 8.03
CA LEU A 155 10.47 1.80 9.17
C LEU A 155 9.02 2.06 9.63
N PHE A 156 8.02 1.79 8.81
CA PHE A 156 6.61 2.10 9.09
C PHE A 156 5.74 0.84 9.14
N ASN A 157 4.80 0.82 10.09
CA ASN A 157 3.77 -0.19 10.27
C ASN A 157 4.26 -1.66 10.18
N LYS A 158 5.37 -1.97 10.85
CA LYS A 158 5.98 -3.31 10.90
C LYS A 158 5.13 -4.32 11.65
N SER A 159 4.05 -4.75 11.04
CA SER A 159 3.13 -5.74 11.60
C SER A 159 3.56 -7.17 11.27
N ASP A 160 4.53 -7.36 10.37
CA ASP A 160 4.94 -8.66 9.85
C ASP A 160 3.73 -9.44 9.30
N ASN A 161 2.82 -8.76 8.59
CA ASN A 161 1.51 -9.29 8.17
C ASN A 161 1.64 -10.60 7.39
N LEU A 162 2.69 -10.75 6.58
CA LEU A 162 2.99 -11.99 5.85
C LEU A 162 3.17 -13.22 6.74
N LYS A 163 3.49 -13.08 8.05
CA LYS A 163 3.53 -14.20 8.99
C LYS A 163 2.16 -14.86 9.17
N VAL A 164 1.06 -14.12 9.01
CA VAL A 164 -0.29 -14.67 9.07
C VAL A 164 -0.52 -15.59 7.87
N PHE A 165 -0.17 -15.13 6.67
CA PHE A 165 -0.34 -15.89 5.42
C PHE A 165 0.58 -17.11 5.30
N ARG A 166 1.75 -17.10 5.95
CA ARG A 166 2.60 -18.31 6.07
C ARG A 166 1.91 -19.48 6.77
N LYS A 167 0.84 -19.23 7.53
CA LYS A 167 0.02 -20.31 8.13
C LYS A 167 -0.88 -21.00 7.11
N LEU A 168 -1.18 -20.34 5.99
CA LEU A 168 -2.01 -20.87 4.91
C LEU A 168 -1.19 -21.71 3.93
N GLY A 169 0.12 -21.45 3.81
CA GLY A 169 1.01 -22.21 2.96
C GLY A 169 2.39 -21.57 2.81
N GLU A 170 3.20 -22.18 1.96
CA GLU A 170 4.51 -21.63 1.60
C GLU A 170 4.33 -20.44 0.66
N LEU A 171 4.97 -19.31 0.99
CA LEU A 171 4.92 -18.11 0.16
C LEU A 171 5.98 -18.18 -0.94
N GLU A 172 5.63 -17.70 -2.13
CA GLU A 172 6.56 -17.44 -3.22
C GLU A 172 6.60 -15.95 -3.52
N LEU A 173 7.80 -15.42 -3.77
CA LEU A 173 8.01 -14.05 -4.25
C LEU A 173 8.47 -14.16 -5.70
N ILE A 174 7.62 -13.67 -6.60
CA ILE A 174 7.81 -13.77 -8.04
C ILE A 174 8.02 -12.35 -8.57
N PRO A 175 9.16 -12.02 -9.18
CA PRO A 175 9.32 -10.73 -9.85
C PRO A 175 8.19 -10.49 -10.86
N LEU A 176 7.64 -9.28 -10.93
CA LEU A 176 6.47 -8.94 -11.74
C LEU A 176 6.68 -9.31 -13.21
N ARG A 177 7.91 -9.12 -13.71
CA ARG A 177 8.34 -9.51 -15.07
C ARG A 177 8.18 -11.01 -15.35
N ASP A 178 8.33 -11.86 -14.33
CA ASP A 178 8.25 -13.31 -14.44
C ASP A 178 6.81 -13.79 -14.20
N ALA A 179 6.00 -13.02 -13.46
CA ALA A 179 4.58 -13.31 -13.24
C ALA A 179 3.75 -13.27 -14.53
N VAL A 180 4.09 -12.40 -15.49
CA VAL A 180 3.42 -12.33 -16.80
C VAL A 180 3.46 -13.66 -17.56
N ASN A 181 4.50 -14.47 -17.36
CA ASN A 181 4.69 -15.73 -18.07
C ASN A 181 4.04 -16.94 -17.37
N ARG A 182 3.47 -16.75 -16.18
CA ARG A 182 2.86 -17.81 -15.36
C ARG A 182 1.33 -17.79 -15.36
N ILE A 183 0.71 -16.70 -15.83
CA ILE A 183 -0.74 -16.49 -15.88
C ILE A 183 -1.25 -16.76 -17.29
#